data_AF-A0A8T4DX00-F1
#
_entry.id   AF-A0A8T4DX00-F1
#
_cell.length_a   1.000
_cell.length_b   1.000
_cell.length_c   1.000
_cell.angle_alpha   90.00
_cell.angle_beta   90.00
_cell.angle_gamma   90.00
#
_symmetry.space_group_name_H-M   'P 1'
#
loop_
_entity.id
_entity.type
_entity.pdbx_description
1 polymer ?
#
loop_
_entity_poly.entity_id
_entity_poly.type
_entity_poly.pdbx_seq_one_letter_code
_entity_poly.pdbx_strand_id
1 'polypeptide(L)'
;MELKGVLEPALKVRPDDSLSHVASRMIKGGVNEVFVWNGDFLGIVTADEIAKRSISNPDKVKISNFIHKITPFPADTPVADLINYVLVSDLKSVPVKHGEDVYMVRKQALLKFIKDDVFSGKKARNLMIFPYCISTDDSFSTAISIMRDFSLSRIPVLDSGSSVVGIVDSISLLKAVMSKKRLSRGEKGGEKISVRGISVSSVMKTDFMRVGPEEGVKKIVNSIQRKNIQTVVVEKNGKFMGIITPKDIFKLIGRSMETLYIRVSGLQEEDKFIQEKIDEMINNSIGKILKKTSVNYLAINVTKHRKGGERMKYSVHGRIETGKGSFHANDYEWDSTKAMKKFLGKIEREIENKLGRSSFRLRRK
;
A
#
# COMPACT_ATOMS: atom_id res chain seq x y z
N MET A 1 24.20 12.99 -4.07
CA MET A 1 23.53 13.95 -3.17
C MET A 1 23.46 13.31 -1.80
N GLU A 2 24.04 13.92 -0.77
CA GLU A 2 24.10 13.34 0.58
C GLU A 2 22.73 13.40 1.29
N LEU A 3 22.40 12.36 2.05
CA LEU A 3 21.13 12.22 2.78
C LEU A 3 21.04 13.08 4.05
N LYS A 4 22.12 13.76 4.46
CA LYS A 4 22.22 14.48 5.75
C LYS A 4 21.03 15.39 6.05
N GLY A 5 20.50 16.09 5.05
CA GLY A 5 19.38 17.02 5.20
C GLY A 5 17.99 16.39 5.36
N VAL A 6 17.89 15.06 5.42
CA VAL A 6 16.63 14.30 5.59
C VAL A 6 16.74 13.18 6.62
N LEU A 7 17.86 13.07 7.33
CA LEU A 7 18.03 12.10 8.42
C LEU A 7 17.20 12.55 9.62
N GLU A 8 16.37 11.64 10.14
CA GLU A 8 15.55 11.89 11.32
C GLU A 8 15.78 10.82 12.39
N PRO A 9 15.71 11.16 13.68
CA PRO A 9 15.74 10.14 14.72
C PRO A 9 14.51 9.23 14.61
N ALA A 10 14.73 7.92 14.71
CA ALA A 10 13.64 6.95 14.77
C ALA A 10 13.11 6.78 16.19
N LEU A 11 11.83 6.39 16.31
CA LEU A 11 11.28 5.97 17.59
C LEU A 11 11.95 4.64 18.00
N LYS A 12 12.84 4.68 18.99
CA LYS A 12 13.58 3.52 19.51
C LYS A 12 12.72 2.71 20.51
N VAL A 13 12.72 1.39 20.35
CA VAL A 13 12.07 0.39 21.22
C VAL A 13 13.02 -0.79 21.47
N ARG A 14 12.73 -1.59 22.50
CA ARG A 14 13.49 -2.80 22.84
C ARG A 14 12.73 -4.07 22.43
N PRO A 15 13.41 -5.20 22.17
CA PRO A 15 12.74 -6.43 21.76
C PRO A 15 11.80 -7.01 22.83
N ASP A 16 12.05 -6.72 24.11
CA ASP A 16 11.25 -7.16 25.25
C ASP A 16 10.06 -6.23 25.58
N ASP A 17 9.99 -5.04 24.97
CA ASP A 17 8.84 -4.15 25.09
C ASP A 17 7.55 -4.89 24.69
N SER A 18 6.46 -4.61 25.41
CA SER A 18 5.16 -5.15 25.06
C SER A 18 4.61 -4.49 23.79
N LEU A 19 3.87 -5.27 23.00
CA LEU A 19 3.24 -4.78 21.78
C LEU A 19 2.27 -3.63 22.08
N SER A 20 1.52 -3.71 23.19
CA SER A 20 0.61 -2.63 23.61
C SER A 20 1.34 -1.31 23.91
N HIS A 21 2.50 -1.37 24.58
CA HIS A 21 3.32 -0.21 24.88
C HIS A 21 3.82 0.46 23.59
N VAL A 22 4.39 -0.34 22.68
CA VAL A 22 4.91 0.15 21.40
C VAL A 22 3.79 0.68 20.51
N ALA A 23 2.67 -0.05 20.38
CA ALA A 23 1.53 0.39 19.61
C ALA A 23 0.98 1.74 20.10
N SER A 24 0.93 1.96 21.42
CA SER A 24 0.52 3.24 22.01
C SER A 24 1.46 4.38 21.61
N ARG A 25 2.78 4.16 21.63
CA ARG A 25 3.77 5.15 21.18
C ARG A 25 3.66 5.43 19.68
N MET A 26 3.41 4.40 18.86
CA MET A 26 3.18 4.55 17.42
C MET A 26 1.93 5.41 17.12
N ILE A 27 0.81 5.13 17.79
CA ILE A 27 -0.44 5.88 17.64
C ILE A 27 -0.24 7.35 18.08
N LYS A 28 0.36 7.58 19.26
CA LYS A 28 0.58 8.93 19.79
C LYS A 28 1.53 9.75 18.91
N GLY A 29 2.59 9.13 18.39
CA GLY A 29 3.55 9.79 17.52
C GLY A 29 3.13 9.87 16.05
N GLY A 30 2.05 9.20 15.65
CA GLY A 30 1.67 9.06 14.24
C GLY A 30 2.73 8.35 13.37
N VAL A 31 3.62 7.57 13.99
CA VAL A 31 4.75 6.91 13.31
C VAL A 31 4.37 5.50 12.87
N ASN A 32 4.70 5.15 11.63
CA ASN A 32 4.31 3.88 11.03
C ASN A 32 5.36 2.78 11.23
N GLU A 33 6.57 3.17 11.62
CA GLU A 33 7.67 2.27 11.90
C GLU A 33 8.34 2.67 13.23
N VAL A 34 8.83 1.67 13.95
CA VAL A 34 9.73 1.83 15.10
C VAL A 34 10.99 1.02 14.87
N PHE A 35 12.10 1.49 15.46
CA PHE A 35 13.42 0.87 15.29
C PHE A 35 13.74 0.10 16.56
N VAL A 36 14.13 -1.16 16.41
CA VAL A 36 14.35 -2.08 17.53
C VAL A 36 15.84 -2.18 17.83
N TRP A 37 16.21 -2.04 19.10
CA TRP A 37 17.60 -2.04 19.55
C TRP A 37 17.81 -2.97 20.74
N ASN A 38 18.97 -3.63 20.76
CA ASN A 38 19.49 -4.36 21.93
C ASN A 38 21.03 -4.32 21.91
N GLY A 39 21.61 -3.22 22.37
CA GLY A 39 22.99 -2.86 22.04
C GLY A 39 23.05 -2.35 20.60
N ASP A 40 22.91 -3.28 19.65
CA ASP A 40 22.90 -3.00 18.21
C ASP A 40 21.49 -2.82 17.64
N PHE A 41 21.42 -2.25 16.44
CA PHE A 41 20.19 -2.16 15.65
C PHE A 41 19.78 -3.56 15.16
N LEU A 42 18.58 -3.99 15.55
CA LEU A 42 18.07 -5.33 15.22
C LEU A 42 17.13 -5.35 14.00
N GLY A 43 16.51 -4.21 13.67
CA GLY A 43 15.55 -4.10 12.59
C GLY A 43 14.42 -3.13 12.90
N ILE A 44 13.32 -3.28 12.16
CA ILE A 44 12.15 -2.41 12.25
C ILE A 44 10.88 -3.21 12.54
N VAL A 45 9.88 -2.54 13.11
CA VAL A 45 8.53 -3.08 13.27
C VAL A 45 7.55 -2.06 12.69
N THR A 46 6.57 -2.53 11.92
CA THR A 46 5.61 -1.66 11.24
C THR A 46 4.22 -1.71 11.88
N ALA A 47 3.50 -0.59 11.84
CA ALA A 47 2.11 -0.52 12.31
C ALA A 47 1.20 -1.44 11.49
N ASP A 48 1.52 -1.59 10.21
CA ASP A 48 0.78 -2.44 9.26
C ASP A 48 0.86 -3.91 9.67
N GLU A 49 2.05 -4.40 10.01
CA GLU A 49 2.26 -5.77 10.48
C GLU A 49 1.54 -6.04 11.80
N ILE A 50 1.63 -5.11 12.76
CA ILE A 50 0.92 -5.25 14.04
C ILE A 50 -0.59 -5.27 13.81
N ALA A 51 -1.12 -4.33 13.03
CA ALA A 51 -2.55 -4.14 12.88
C ALA A 51 -3.24 -5.25 12.07
N LYS A 52 -2.52 -5.88 11.14
CA LYS A 52 -3.06 -6.98 10.30
C LYS A 52 -3.02 -8.35 10.99
N ARG A 53 -2.30 -8.50 12.11
CA ARG A 53 -2.28 -9.74 12.89
C ARG A 53 -3.45 -9.81 13.88
N SER A 54 -4.04 -11.00 14.00
CA SER A 54 -5.04 -11.27 15.02
C SER A 54 -4.36 -11.49 16.38
N ILE A 55 -4.33 -10.45 17.21
CA ILE A 55 -3.64 -10.48 18.51
C ILE A 55 -4.68 -10.43 19.64
N SER A 56 -4.78 -11.50 20.42
CA SER A 56 -5.75 -11.60 21.52
C SER A 56 -5.32 -10.87 22.78
N ASN A 57 -4.02 -10.90 23.12
CA ASN A 57 -3.49 -10.27 24.35
C ASN A 57 -2.19 -9.48 24.07
N PRO A 58 -2.29 -8.23 23.59
CA PRO A 58 -1.12 -7.44 23.18
C PRO A 58 -0.17 -7.07 24.32
N ASP A 59 -0.57 -7.17 25.59
CA ASP A 59 0.30 -6.88 26.74
C ASP A 59 1.33 -7.98 27.01
N LYS A 60 0.99 -9.23 26.68
CA LYS A 60 1.87 -10.39 26.88
C LYS A 60 2.75 -10.69 25.67
N VAL A 61 2.47 -10.03 24.54
CA VAL A 61 3.19 -10.25 23.29
C VAL A 61 4.37 -9.28 23.22
N LYS A 62 5.57 -9.82 23.03
CA LYS A 62 6.80 -9.05 22.89
C LYS A 62 7.02 -8.60 21.45
N ILE A 63 7.70 -7.46 21.29
CA ILE A 63 8.06 -6.91 19.98
C ILE A 63 9.05 -7.78 19.21
N SER A 64 9.86 -8.60 19.89
CA SER A 64 10.74 -9.60 19.27
C SER A 64 10.07 -10.45 18.17
N ASN A 65 8.75 -10.69 18.28
CA ASN A 65 7.99 -11.52 17.34
C ASN A 65 7.57 -10.78 16.05
N PHE A 66 7.92 -9.50 15.92
CA PHE A 66 7.52 -8.61 14.82
C PHE A 66 8.73 -7.91 14.18
N ILE A 67 9.95 -8.28 14.56
CA ILE A 67 11.15 -7.64 14.03
C ILE A 67 11.34 -8.07 12.59
N HIS A 68 11.14 -7.14 11.67
CA HIS A 68 11.59 -7.26 10.30
C HIS A 68 13.07 -6.88 10.24
N LYS A 69 13.94 -7.87 10.06
CA LYS A 69 15.38 -7.66 9.90
C LYS A 69 15.64 -6.88 8.61
N ILE A 70 16.34 -5.77 8.73
CA ILE A 70 16.74 -4.93 7.62
C ILE A 70 18.12 -4.39 7.92
N THR A 71 19.00 -4.41 6.93
CA THR A 71 20.33 -3.79 7.05
C THR A 71 20.17 -2.29 6.79
N PRO A 72 20.62 -1.41 7.71
CA PRO A 72 20.62 0.02 7.45
C PRO A 72 21.44 0.36 6.20
N PHE A 73 20.90 1.24 5.36
CA PHE A 73 21.61 1.75 4.20
C PHE A 73 22.73 2.70 4.64
N PRO A 74 23.93 2.66 4.05
CA PRO A 74 24.95 3.69 4.26
C PRO A 74 24.43 5.10 3.91
N ALA A 75 24.85 6.13 4.64
CA ALA A 75 24.40 7.52 4.41
C ALA A 75 24.82 8.12 3.05
N ASP A 76 25.81 7.52 2.40
CA ASP A 76 26.29 7.83 1.05
C ASP A 76 25.56 7.03 -0.05
N THR A 77 24.62 6.15 0.33
CA THR A 77 23.77 5.41 -0.64
C THR A 77 23.12 6.39 -1.62
N PRO A 78 23.22 6.14 -2.94
CA PRO A 78 22.56 6.98 -3.93
C PRO A 78 21.06 7.10 -3.67
N VAL A 79 20.55 8.34 -3.69
CA VAL A 79 19.12 8.61 -3.44
C VAL A 79 18.22 7.83 -4.40
N ALA A 80 18.66 7.62 -5.65
CA ALA A 80 17.93 6.82 -6.63
C ALA A 80 17.71 5.38 -6.15
N ASP A 81 18.69 4.77 -5.49
CA ASP A 81 18.59 3.40 -4.99
C ASP A 81 17.62 3.32 -3.81
N LEU A 82 17.64 4.32 -2.92
CA LEU A 82 16.63 4.43 -1.85
C LEU A 82 15.22 4.64 -2.42
N ILE A 83 15.07 5.45 -3.47
CA ILE A 83 13.79 5.66 -4.15
C ILE A 83 13.29 4.35 -4.77
N ASN A 84 14.16 3.61 -5.47
CA ASN A 84 13.83 2.29 -6.02
C ASN A 84 13.42 1.32 -4.91
N TYR A 85 14.15 1.30 -3.80
CA TYR A 85 13.83 0.45 -2.67
C TYR A 85 12.47 0.78 -2.03
N VAL A 86 12.14 2.06 -1.82
CA VAL A 86 10.82 2.44 -1.27
C VAL A 86 9.69 2.30 -2.29
N LEU A 87 9.98 2.29 -3.59
CA LEU A 87 8.99 2.01 -4.63
C LEU A 87 8.54 0.55 -4.54
N VAL A 88 9.49 -0.38 -4.41
CA VAL A 88 9.23 -1.84 -4.39
C VAL A 88 8.85 -2.37 -3.00
N SER A 89 9.30 -1.73 -1.92
CA SER A 89 8.92 -2.11 -0.55
C SER A 89 7.66 -1.41 -0.07
N ASP A 90 6.96 -2.00 0.91
CA ASP A 90 5.80 -1.37 1.56
C ASP A 90 6.18 -0.43 2.72
N LEU A 91 7.48 -0.19 2.93
CA LEU A 91 7.99 0.65 3.99
C LEU A 91 7.70 2.14 3.72
N LYS A 92 7.31 2.88 4.76
CA LYS A 92 7.12 4.34 4.67
C LYS A 92 8.39 5.10 5.02
N SER A 93 9.37 4.42 5.60
CA SER A 93 10.69 4.95 5.92
C SER A 93 11.76 3.85 5.82
N VAL A 94 13.01 4.25 5.61
CA VAL A 94 14.17 3.35 5.52
C VAL A 94 15.19 3.67 6.61
N PRO A 95 15.83 2.66 7.22
CA PRO A 95 16.94 2.87 8.14
C PRO A 95 18.21 3.24 7.38
N VAL A 96 18.91 4.28 7.82
CA VAL A 96 20.15 4.78 7.23
C VAL A 96 21.21 4.92 8.32
N LYS A 97 22.37 4.28 8.15
CA LYS A 97 23.51 4.39 9.06
C LYS A 97 24.36 5.62 8.70
N HIS A 98 24.59 6.49 9.66
CA HIS A 98 25.49 7.64 9.55
C HIS A 98 26.35 7.73 10.80
N GLY A 99 27.67 7.53 10.65
CA GLY A 99 28.55 7.29 11.79
C GLY A 99 28.15 5.99 12.52
N GLU A 100 28.07 6.06 13.85
CA GLU A 100 27.65 4.93 14.70
C GLU A 100 26.12 4.82 14.86
N ASP A 101 25.38 5.84 14.42
CA ASP A 101 23.94 5.92 14.60
C ASP A 101 23.15 5.43 13.38
N VAL A 102 21.94 4.94 13.64
CA VAL A 102 20.95 4.59 12.61
C VAL A 102 19.78 5.56 12.69
N TYR A 103 19.57 6.29 11.60
CA TYR A 103 18.52 7.27 11.39
C TYR A 103 17.41 6.70 10.50
N MET A 104 16.25 7.34 10.55
CA MET A 104 15.13 7.09 9.67
C MET A 104 15.13 8.12 8.55
N VAL A 105 14.97 7.67 7.30
CA VAL A 105 14.64 8.54 6.17
C VAL A 105 13.23 8.21 5.69
N ARG A 106 12.31 9.17 5.82
CA ARG A 106 10.94 9.01 5.33
C ARG A 106 10.89 9.12 3.82
N LYS A 107 10.01 8.36 3.19
CA LYS A 107 9.81 8.43 1.73
C LYS A 107 9.49 9.84 1.25
N GLN A 108 8.68 10.62 1.97
CA GLN A 108 8.31 11.99 1.58
C GLN A 108 9.55 12.90 1.48
N ALA A 109 10.52 12.69 2.36
CA ALA A 109 11.72 13.51 2.43
C ALA A 109 12.62 13.29 1.21
N LEU A 110 12.60 12.09 0.61
CA LEU A 110 13.36 11.79 -0.61
C LEU A 110 12.92 12.63 -1.83
N LEU A 111 11.68 13.17 -1.82
CA LEU A 111 11.22 14.09 -2.87
C LEU A 111 12.09 15.35 -2.97
N LYS A 112 12.81 15.72 -1.89
CA LYS A 112 13.68 16.91 -1.85
C LYS A 112 14.85 16.82 -2.83
N PHE A 113 15.24 15.62 -3.20
CA PHE A 113 16.36 15.38 -4.10
C PHE A 113 15.94 15.26 -5.57
N ILE A 114 14.64 15.34 -5.85
CA ILE A 114 14.15 15.37 -7.22
C ILE A 114 14.28 16.79 -7.74
N LYS A 115 14.89 16.94 -8.91
CA LYS A 115 15.04 18.24 -9.56
C LYS A 115 13.66 18.80 -9.95
N ASP A 116 13.51 20.11 -9.76
CA ASP A 116 12.24 20.82 -9.98
C ASP A 116 11.73 20.76 -11.43
N ASP A 117 12.63 20.64 -12.41
CA ASP A 117 12.33 20.52 -13.83
C ASP A 117 11.46 19.30 -14.15
N VAL A 118 11.64 18.19 -13.42
CA VAL A 118 10.80 16.99 -13.51
C VAL A 118 9.31 17.30 -13.29
N PHE A 119 9.01 18.29 -12.45
CA PHE A 119 7.64 18.67 -12.10
C PHE A 119 7.04 19.73 -13.03
N SER A 120 7.85 20.32 -13.93
CA SER A 120 7.44 21.42 -14.78
C SER A 120 6.29 21.01 -15.72
N GLY A 121 5.24 21.83 -15.77
CA GLY A 121 4.04 21.59 -16.58
C GLY A 121 3.15 20.42 -16.16
N LYS A 122 3.55 19.62 -15.15
CA LYS A 122 2.75 18.50 -14.65
C LYS A 122 1.70 19.00 -13.66
N LYS A 123 0.49 18.44 -13.77
CA LYS A 123 -0.67 18.74 -12.92
C LYS A 123 -1.10 17.51 -12.12
N ALA A 124 -1.91 17.72 -11.08
CA ALA A 124 -2.44 16.64 -10.23
C ALA A 124 -3.10 15.52 -11.05
N ARG A 125 -3.90 15.89 -12.07
CA ARG A 125 -4.55 14.93 -12.98
C ARG A 125 -3.61 14.00 -13.73
N ASN A 126 -2.34 14.38 -13.88
CA ASN A 126 -1.32 13.55 -14.55
C ASN A 126 -0.75 12.47 -13.65
N LEU A 127 -0.92 12.59 -12.33
CA LEU A 127 -0.36 11.68 -11.32
C LEU A 127 -1.41 10.90 -10.53
N MET A 128 -2.62 11.45 -10.44
CA MET A 128 -3.65 10.87 -9.60
C MET A 128 -4.00 9.44 -10.04
N ILE A 129 -4.17 8.57 -9.06
CA ILE A 129 -4.68 7.22 -9.24
C ILE A 129 -6.05 7.11 -8.58
N PHE A 130 -6.91 6.25 -9.11
CA PHE A 130 -8.19 5.95 -8.47
C PHE A 130 -8.02 4.76 -7.51
N PRO A 131 -8.08 4.97 -6.18
CA PRO A 131 -7.87 3.89 -5.21
C PRO A 131 -9.17 3.12 -4.95
N TYR A 132 -9.05 1.95 -4.30
CA TYR A 132 -10.19 1.32 -3.65
C TYR A 132 -10.72 2.25 -2.54
N CYS A 133 -12.03 2.39 -2.44
CA CYS A 133 -12.71 3.24 -1.46
C CYS A 133 -13.75 2.44 -0.67
N ILE A 134 -14.07 2.90 0.54
CA ILE A 134 -15.14 2.35 1.39
C ILE A 134 -16.13 3.45 1.76
N SER A 135 -17.32 3.08 2.21
CA SER A 135 -18.34 3.98 2.73
C SER A 135 -18.11 4.32 4.21
N THR A 136 -18.67 5.43 4.70
CA THR A 136 -18.74 5.75 6.14
C THR A 136 -19.45 4.66 6.96
N ASP A 137 -20.35 3.91 6.34
CA ASP A 137 -21.16 2.87 6.98
C ASP A 137 -20.44 1.51 7.01
N ASP A 138 -19.32 1.37 6.30
CA ASP A 138 -18.53 0.14 6.31
C ASP A 138 -17.94 -0.11 7.70
N SER A 139 -17.92 -1.40 8.07
CA SER A 139 -17.30 -1.81 9.33
C SER A 139 -15.78 -1.69 9.24
N PHE A 140 -15.14 -1.47 10.38
CA PHE A 140 -13.69 -1.47 10.43
C PHE A 140 -13.07 -2.84 10.07
N SER A 141 -13.78 -3.93 10.36
CA SER A 141 -13.36 -5.28 9.97
C SER A 141 -13.31 -5.42 8.44
N THR A 142 -14.22 -4.75 7.73
CA THR A 142 -14.20 -4.63 6.27
C THR A 142 -12.93 -3.90 5.82
N ALA A 143 -12.63 -2.75 6.42
CA ALA A 143 -11.42 -1.97 6.10
C ALA A 143 -10.13 -2.77 6.33
N ILE A 144 -10.00 -3.49 7.47
CA ILE A 144 -8.86 -4.38 7.73
C ILE A 144 -8.72 -5.43 6.62
N SER A 145 -9.84 -6.09 6.27
CA SER A 145 -9.84 -7.17 5.29
C SER A 145 -9.44 -6.66 3.91
N ILE A 146 -10.03 -5.55 3.44
CA ILE A 146 -9.66 -4.93 2.17
C ILE A 146 -8.19 -4.50 2.19
N MET A 147 -7.73 -3.83 3.25
CA MET A 147 -6.33 -3.40 3.35
C MET A 147 -5.34 -4.58 3.38
N ARG A 148 -5.72 -5.73 3.94
CA ARG A 148 -4.91 -6.94 3.92
C ARG A 148 -4.95 -7.64 2.56
N ASP A 149 -6.15 -7.92 2.06
CA ASP A 149 -6.38 -8.77 0.89
C ASP A 149 -5.93 -8.09 -0.41
N PHE A 150 -6.04 -6.75 -0.48
CA PHE A 150 -5.47 -5.93 -1.57
C PHE A 150 -4.12 -5.31 -1.20
N SER A 151 -3.60 -5.62 0.00
CA SER A 151 -2.34 -5.14 0.54
C SER A 151 -2.16 -3.61 0.40
N LEU A 152 -3.24 -2.89 0.72
CA LEU A 152 -3.29 -1.43 0.67
C LEU A 152 -2.75 -0.86 1.98
N SER A 153 -2.01 0.25 1.87
CA SER A 153 -1.52 0.99 3.04
C SER A 153 -2.49 2.07 3.53
N ARG A 154 -3.55 2.33 2.76
CA ARG A 154 -4.63 3.28 3.06
C ARG A 154 -5.84 3.10 2.15
N ILE A 155 -7.00 3.55 2.61
CA ILE A 155 -8.28 3.54 1.88
C ILE A 155 -9.02 4.86 2.16
N PRO A 156 -9.44 5.62 1.13
CA PRO A 156 -10.36 6.74 1.30
C PRO A 156 -11.76 6.27 1.71
N VAL A 157 -12.38 7.05 2.58
CA VAL A 157 -13.74 6.86 3.08
C VAL A 157 -14.64 7.89 2.42
N LEU A 158 -15.67 7.41 1.73
CA LEU A 158 -16.65 8.23 1.03
C LEU A 158 -17.93 8.34 1.84
N ASP A 159 -18.55 9.51 1.81
CA ASP A 159 -19.94 9.66 2.26
C ASP A 159 -20.95 9.24 1.17
N SER A 160 -22.24 9.36 1.47
CA SER A 160 -23.33 9.10 0.53
C SER A 160 -23.31 10.02 -0.71
N GLY A 161 -22.68 11.20 -0.60
CA GLY A 161 -22.46 12.15 -1.68
C GLY A 161 -21.25 11.84 -2.56
N SER A 162 -20.53 10.73 -2.33
CA SER A 162 -19.28 10.37 -3.00
C SER A 162 -18.12 11.36 -2.77
N SER A 163 -18.15 12.11 -1.66
CA SER A 163 -17.06 12.99 -1.23
C SER A 163 -16.13 12.26 -0.28
N VAL A 164 -14.82 12.54 -0.31
CA VAL A 164 -13.90 11.96 0.67
C VAL A 164 -14.05 12.69 2.00
N VAL A 165 -14.51 11.97 3.01
CA VAL A 165 -14.68 12.46 4.38
C VAL A 165 -13.63 11.92 5.34
N GLY A 166 -12.87 10.90 4.94
CA GLY A 166 -11.83 10.32 5.76
C GLY A 166 -10.81 9.50 4.98
N ILE A 167 -9.70 9.17 5.65
CA ILE A 167 -8.73 8.17 5.20
C ILE A 167 -8.46 7.19 6.34
N VAL A 168 -8.61 5.90 6.07
CA VAL A 168 -8.14 4.83 6.96
C VAL A 168 -6.74 4.44 6.51
N ASP A 169 -5.77 4.44 7.43
CA ASP A 169 -4.42 3.93 7.21
C ASP A 169 -4.00 2.93 8.29
N SER A 170 -2.77 2.41 8.21
CA SER A 170 -2.26 1.42 9.18
C SER A 170 -2.28 1.92 10.64
N ILE A 171 -2.24 3.24 10.90
CA ILE A 171 -2.37 3.80 12.25
C ILE A 171 -3.82 3.82 12.70
N SER A 172 -4.76 4.14 11.80
CA SER A 172 -6.19 3.93 12.06
C SER A 172 -6.47 2.46 12.39
N LEU A 173 -5.92 1.53 11.59
CA LEU A 173 -5.97 0.08 11.83
C LEU A 173 -5.47 -0.28 13.24
N LEU A 174 -4.27 0.15 13.57
CA LEU A 174 -3.65 -0.10 14.87
C LEU A 174 -4.48 0.48 16.02
N LYS A 175 -5.03 1.69 15.87
CA LYS A 175 -5.87 2.36 16.87
C LYS A 175 -7.11 1.54 17.22
N ALA A 176 -7.81 0.99 16.23
CA ALA A 176 -9.02 0.22 16.53
C ALA A 176 -8.73 -1.20 17.06
N VAL A 177 -7.62 -1.83 16.63
CA VAL A 177 -7.20 -3.10 17.23
C VAL A 177 -6.86 -2.89 18.72
N MET A 178 -6.21 -1.78 19.05
CA MET A 178 -5.86 -1.44 20.45
C MET A 178 -7.07 -0.96 21.27
N SER A 179 -8.09 -0.33 20.67
CA SER A 179 -9.27 0.15 21.40
C SER A 179 -10.16 -0.98 21.93
N LYS A 180 -10.12 -2.18 21.31
CA LYS A 180 -10.75 -3.43 21.82
C LYS A 180 -10.41 -3.70 23.30
N LYS A 181 -9.22 -3.31 23.75
CA LYS A 181 -8.75 -3.50 25.13
C LYS A 181 -9.40 -2.56 26.14
N ARG A 182 -9.69 -1.31 25.76
CA ARG A 182 -10.23 -0.30 26.71
C ARG A 182 -11.66 -0.62 27.14
N LEU A 183 -12.48 -1.13 26.22
CA LEU A 183 -13.86 -1.49 26.49
C LEU A 183 -13.97 -2.77 27.33
N SER A 184 -13.16 -3.79 27.02
CA SER A 184 -13.16 -5.08 27.75
C SER A 184 -12.66 -5.00 29.21
N ARG A 185 -12.08 -3.87 29.65
CA ARG A 185 -11.53 -3.70 31.00
C ARG A 185 -12.47 -2.92 31.95
N GLY A 186 -13.55 -2.32 31.41
CA GLY A 186 -14.47 -1.45 32.15
C GLY A 186 -15.87 -2.05 32.40
N GLU A 187 -16.27 -3.09 31.67
CA GLU A 187 -17.62 -3.65 31.79
C GLU A 187 -17.60 -4.93 32.64
N LYS A 188 -18.12 -4.82 33.88
CA LYS A 188 -18.50 -5.97 34.72
C LYS A 188 -19.77 -6.69 34.22
N GLY A 189 -20.22 -6.43 32.98
CA GLY A 189 -21.44 -6.98 32.41
C GLY A 189 -21.29 -7.30 30.92
N GLY A 190 -20.93 -8.54 30.61
CA GLY A 190 -21.60 -9.34 29.59
C GLY A 190 -21.45 -9.08 28.09
N GLU A 191 -21.18 -7.87 27.58
CA GLU A 191 -21.17 -7.65 26.12
C GLU A 191 -19.76 -7.46 25.52
N LYS A 192 -19.22 -8.52 24.92
CA LYS A 192 -17.98 -8.45 24.12
C LYS A 192 -18.20 -7.57 22.89
N ILE A 193 -17.91 -6.27 22.96
CA ILE A 193 -17.86 -5.40 21.78
C ILE A 193 -16.75 -5.92 20.84
N SER A 194 -17.18 -6.54 19.74
CA SER A 194 -16.31 -7.02 18.68
C SER A 194 -15.75 -5.83 17.88
N VAL A 195 -14.58 -6.00 17.26
CA VAL A 195 -14.05 -5.04 16.24
C VAL A 195 -15.06 -4.83 15.10
N ARG A 196 -16.04 -5.74 14.96
CA ARG A 196 -17.20 -5.59 14.07
C ARG A 196 -18.09 -4.38 14.38
N GLY A 197 -18.17 -3.92 15.63
CA GLY A 197 -19.02 -2.81 16.05
C GLY A 197 -18.38 -1.42 15.94
N ILE A 198 -17.09 -1.33 15.59
CA ILE A 198 -16.40 -0.05 15.42
C ILE A 198 -16.66 0.46 14.00
N SER A 199 -17.36 1.58 13.89
CA SER A 199 -17.50 2.28 12.61
C SER A 199 -16.17 2.91 12.19
N VAL A 200 -15.88 2.84 10.89
CA VAL A 200 -14.72 3.50 10.27
C VAL A 200 -14.65 4.99 10.61
N SER A 201 -15.79 5.67 10.70
CA SER A 201 -15.90 7.10 11.02
C SER A 201 -15.21 7.49 12.35
N SER A 202 -15.17 6.59 13.33
CA SER A 202 -14.62 6.86 14.67
C SER A 202 -13.08 6.86 14.75
N VAL A 203 -12.41 6.31 13.74
CA VAL A 203 -10.95 6.06 13.74
C VAL A 203 -10.25 6.53 12.47
N MET A 204 -10.99 6.88 11.42
CA MET A 204 -10.45 7.49 10.21
C MET A 204 -9.78 8.83 10.52
N LYS A 205 -8.80 9.20 9.69
CA LYS A 205 -8.21 10.53 9.70
C LYS A 205 -9.06 11.46 8.85
N THR A 206 -9.45 12.60 9.42
CA THR A 206 -10.27 13.62 8.75
C THR A 206 -9.45 14.81 8.26
N ASP A 207 -8.23 14.99 8.79
CA ASP A 207 -7.27 15.98 8.28
C ASP A 207 -6.40 15.35 7.18
N PHE A 208 -6.65 15.77 5.95
CA PHE A 208 -5.88 15.40 4.78
C PHE A 208 -5.90 16.52 3.74
N MET A 209 -4.82 16.60 2.97
CA MET A 209 -4.69 17.62 1.93
C MET A 209 -5.62 17.31 0.76
N ARG A 210 -6.35 18.33 0.31
CA ARG A 210 -7.19 18.30 -0.90
C ARG A 210 -6.64 19.26 -1.94
N VAL A 211 -6.69 18.89 -3.21
CA VAL A 211 -6.28 19.72 -4.35
C VAL A 211 -7.23 19.54 -5.53
N GLY A 212 -7.26 20.54 -6.41
CA GLY A 212 -7.93 20.42 -7.71
C GLY A 212 -7.08 19.65 -8.74
N PRO A 213 -7.70 19.09 -9.79
CA PRO A 213 -6.99 18.35 -10.84
C PRO A 213 -5.96 19.19 -11.62
N GLU A 214 -6.12 20.52 -11.61
CA GLU A 214 -5.24 21.46 -12.30
C GLU A 214 -4.09 21.99 -11.44
N GLU A 215 -4.03 21.61 -10.16
CA GLU A 215 -2.96 22.02 -9.23
C GLU A 215 -1.60 21.50 -9.71
N GLY A 216 -0.57 22.36 -9.68
CA GLY A 216 0.75 22.02 -10.17
C GLY A 216 1.48 21.01 -9.26
N VAL A 217 2.12 20.00 -9.84
CA VAL A 217 2.81 18.95 -9.08
C VAL A 217 3.88 19.51 -8.16
N LYS A 218 4.63 20.54 -8.59
CA LYS A 218 5.62 21.22 -7.74
C LYS A 218 5.02 21.74 -6.43
N LYS A 219 3.86 22.37 -6.48
CA LYS A 219 3.16 22.88 -5.28
C LYS A 219 2.66 21.75 -4.38
N ILE A 220 2.24 20.63 -4.97
CA ILE A 220 1.87 19.41 -4.25
C ILE A 220 3.09 18.84 -3.52
N VAL A 221 4.22 18.68 -4.20
CA VAL A 221 5.49 18.18 -3.63
C VAL A 221 5.95 19.04 -2.46
N ASN A 222 5.98 20.37 -2.63
CA ASN A 222 6.36 21.31 -1.57
C ASN A 222 5.44 21.21 -0.35
N SER A 223 4.16 20.92 -0.55
CA SER A 223 3.21 20.72 0.55
C SER A 223 3.43 19.38 1.25
N ILE A 224 3.68 18.31 0.47
CA ILE A 224 4.01 16.99 0.98
C ILE A 224 5.24 17.03 1.90
N GLN A 225 6.30 17.71 1.47
CA GLN A 225 7.54 17.82 2.24
C GLN A 225 7.34 18.62 3.52
N ARG A 226 6.73 19.81 3.43
CA ARG A 226 6.57 20.69 4.61
C ARG A 226 5.66 20.10 5.70
N LYS A 227 4.63 19.36 5.30
CA LYS A 227 3.61 18.84 6.22
C LYS A 227 3.70 17.32 6.42
N ASN A 228 4.72 16.66 5.87
CA ASN A 228 4.89 15.20 5.90
C ASN A 228 3.64 14.42 5.43
N ILE A 229 2.97 14.93 4.39
CA ILE A 229 1.69 14.37 3.92
C ILE A 229 1.93 13.02 3.23
N GLN A 230 1.14 12.01 3.61
CA GLN A 230 1.25 10.67 3.00
C GLN A 230 0.36 10.49 1.77
N THR A 231 -0.70 11.30 1.67
CA THR A 231 -1.78 11.17 0.69
C THR A 231 -2.38 12.54 0.41
N VAL A 232 -2.56 12.85 -0.86
CA VAL A 232 -3.28 14.04 -1.32
C VAL A 232 -4.53 13.57 -2.04
N VAL A 233 -5.69 14.09 -1.65
CA VAL A 233 -6.97 13.82 -2.30
C VAL A 233 -7.15 14.83 -3.44
N VAL A 234 -7.54 14.34 -4.62
CA VAL A 234 -7.85 15.16 -5.77
C VAL A 234 -9.36 15.19 -5.95
N GLU A 235 -9.92 16.40 -5.94
CA GLU A 235 -11.36 16.64 -6.02
C GLU A 235 -11.67 17.75 -7.04
N LYS A 236 -12.83 17.65 -7.69
CA LYS A 236 -13.35 18.70 -8.57
C LYS A 236 -14.84 18.87 -8.32
N ASN A 237 -15.26 20.09 -7.97
CA ASN A 237 -16.66 20.43 -7.70
C ASN A 237 -17.31 19.47 -6.67
N GLY A 238 -16.60 19.19 -5.57
CA GLY A 238 -17.05 18.26 -4.53
C GLY A 238 -16.98 16.77 -4.90
N LYS A 239 -16.59 16.42 -6.13
CA LYS A 239 -16.46 15.01 -6.54
C LYS A 239 -15.03 14.51 -6.36
N PHE A 240 -14.91 13.37 -5.71
CA PHE A 240 -13.64 12.64 -5.62
C PHE A 240 -13.17 12.18 -7.01
N MET A 241 -11.92 12.48 -7.35
CA MET A 241 -11.29 12.10 -8.63
C MET A 241 -10.17 11.07 -8.45
N GLY A 242 -9.52 11.04 -7.30
CA GLY A 242 -8.42 10.12 -7.02
C GLY A 242 -7.51 10.62 -5.91
N ILE A 243 -6.42 9.89 -5.69
CA ILE A 243 -5.38 10.27 -4.73
C ILE A 243 -4.01 10.35 -5.41
N ILE A 244 -3.10 11.09 -4.79
CA ILE A 244 -1.68 11.12 -5.13
C ILE A 244 -0.88 10.76 -3.88
N THR A 245 0.08 9.86 -4.03
CA THR A 245 1.03 9.49 -2.96
C THR A 245 2.47 9.81 -3.38
N PRO A 246 3.44 9.85 -2.45
CA PRO A 246 4.85 10.01 -2.82
C PRO A 246 5.35 8.99 -3.85
N LYS A 247 4.83 7.75 -3.81
CA LYS A 247 5.19 6.73 -4.80
C LYS A 247 4.76 7.13 -6.22
N ASP A 248 3.62 7.78 -6.37
CA ASP A 248 3.13 8.22 -7.68
C ASP A 248 3.99 9.36 -8.24
N ILE A 249 4.57 10.18 -7.37
CA ILE A 249 5.52 11.22 -7.77
C ILE A 249 6.88 10.62 -8.15
N PHE A 250 7.37 9.60 -7.41
CA PHE A 250 8.61 8.91 -7.78
C PHE A 250 8.56 8.22 -9.14
N LYS A 251 7.38 7.80 -9.60
CA LYS A 251 7.21 7.26 -10.96
C LYS A 251 7.57 8.25 -12.07
N LEU A 252 7.69 9.56 -11.78
CA LEU A 252 8.15 10.55 -12.75
C LEU A 252 9.66 10.48 -13.05
N ILE A 253 10.46 9.91 -12.14
CA ILE A 253 11.93 9.86 -12.24
C ILE A 253 12.49 8.45 -12.42
N GLY A 254 11.67 7.42 -12.19
CA GLY A 254 12.06 6.06 -12.53
C GLY A 254 12.45 6.04 -14.00
N ARG A 255 13.67 5.58 -14.31
CA ARG A 255 14.06 5.30 -15.70
C ARG A 255 12.90 4.57 -16.38
N SER A 256 12.64 4.92 -17.63
CA SER A 256 11.75 4.19 -18.53
C SER A 256 12.06 2.69 -18.47
N MET A 257 11.45 2.00 -17.52
CA MET A 257 10.88 0.70 -17.73
C MET A 257 9.44 1.02 -18.07
N GLU A 258 9.00 0.60 -19.25
CA GLU A 258 7.60 0.65 -19.64
C GLU A 258 6.74 0.36 -18.42
N THR A 259 5.95 1.37 -18.05
CA THR A 259 5.46 1.66 -16.70
C THR A 259 4.39 0.69 -16.26
N LEU A 260 4.76 -0.58 -16.11
CA LEU A 260 3.89 -1.57 -15.57
C LEU A 260 4.31 -1.90 -14.14
N TYR A 261 3.56 -1.36 -13.19
CA TYR A 261 3.62 -1.85 -11.82
C TYR A 261 2.86 -3.19 -11.77
N ILE A 262 3.62 -4.30 -11.76
CA ILE A 262 3.10 -5.64 -11.51
C ILE A 262 3.27 -5.94 -10.02
N ARG A 263 2.16 -6.24 -9.34
CA ARG A 263 2.17 -6.79 -7.99
C ARG A 263 1.59 -8.19 -8.02
N VAL A 264 2.38 -9.16 -7.58
CA VAL A 264 1.92 -10.54 -7.35
C VAL A 264 2.08 -10.88 -5.87
N SER A 265 1.01 -11.27 -5.19
CA SER A 265 1.02 -11.69 -3.79
C SER A 265 0.59 -13.15 -3.62
N GLY A 266 1.05 -13.80 -2.55
CA GLY A 266 0.64 -15.16 -2.19
C GLY A 266 1.40 -16.30 -2.89
N LEU A 267 2.54 -15.97 -3.51
CA LEU A 267 3.48 -16.95 -4.09
C LEU A 267 4.68 -17.26 -3.18
N GLN A 268 4.77 -16.66 -1.99
CA GLN A 268 5.97 -16.77 -1.14
C GLN A 268 6.28 -18.21 -0.69
N GLU A 269 5.28 -19.09 -0.68
CA GLU A 269 5.41 -20.50 -0.29
C GLU A 269 5.67 -21.45 -1.47
N GLU A 270 5.66 -20.95 -2.71
CA GLU A 270 5.96 -21.76 -3.91
C GLU A 270 7.47 -21.82 -4.15
N ASP A 271 7.96 -22.88 -4.80
CA ASP A 271 9.37 -22.97 -5.15
C ASP A 271 9.77 -21.95 -6.23
N LYS A 272 11.07 -21.66 -6.30
CA LYS A 272 11.62 -20.63 -7.18
C LYS A 272 11.33 -20.89 -8.66
N PHE A 273 11.28 -22.16 -9.08
CA PHE A 273 11.00 -22.51 -10.47
C PHE A 273 9.55 -22.21 -10.84
N ILE A 274 8.59 -22.48 -9.95
CA ILE A 274 7.19 -22.09 -10.13
C ILE A 274 7.04 -20.57 -10.19
N GLN A 275 7.73 -19.84 -9.31
CA GLN A 275 7.71 -18.37 -9.30
C GLN A 275 8.22 -17.81 -10.64
N GLU A 276 9.38 -18.26 -11.11
CA GLU A 276 9.97 -17.85 -12.40
C GLU A 276 9.02 -18.12 -13.58
N LYS A 277 8.38 -19.29 -13.59
CA LYS A 277 7.40 -19.64 -14.64
C LYS A 277 6.16 -18.75 -14.61
N ILE A 278 5.67 -18.40 -13.43
CA ILE A 278 4.54 -17.47 -13.29
C ILE A 278 4.93 -16.07 -13.77
N ASP A 279 6.13 -15.60 -13.41
CA ASP A 279 6.64 -14.29 -13.87
C ASP A 279 6.76 -14.25 -15.40
N GLU A 280 7.26 -15.32 -16.02
CA GLU A 280 7.32 -15.46 -17.48
C GLU A 280 5.92 -15.37 -18.11
N MET A 281 4.94 -16.07 -17.54
CA MET A 281 3.55 -16.03 -18.02
C MET A 281 2.95 -14.63 -17.94
N ILE A 282 3.18 -13.93 -16.83
CA ILE A 282 2.69 -12.56 -16.64
C ILE A 282 3.34 -11.62 -17.67
N ASN A 283 4.67 -11.67 -17.82
CA ASN A 283 5.41 -10.84 -18.77
C ASN A 283 4.92 -11.06 -20.21
N ASN A 284 4.71 -12.33 -20.60
CA ASN A 284 4.17 -12.68 -21.91
C ASN A 284 2.76 -12.11 -22.15
N SER A 285 1.86 -12.25 -21.17
CA SER A 285 0.50 -11.70 -21.25
C SER A 285 0.50 -10.17 -21.32
N ILE A 286 1.33 -9.52 -20.52
CA ILE A 286 1.51 -8.09 -20.53
C ILE A 286 2.03 -7.58 -21.87
N GLY A 287 3.04 -8.23 -22.44
CA GLY A 287 3.60 -7.86 -23.74
C GLY A 287 2.53 -7.88 -24.85
N LYS A 288 1.56 -8.78 -24.77
CA LYS A 288 0.41 -8.80 -25.70
C LYS A 288 -0.55 -7.63 -25.46
N ILE A 289 -0.80 -7.27 -24.20
CA ILE A 289 -1.74 -6.20 -23.84
C ILE A 289 -1.15 -4.83 -24.18
N LEU A 290 0.14 -4.61 -23.92
CA LEU A 290 0.85 -3.36 -24.23
C LEU A 290 0.80 -3.02 -25.73
N LYS A 291 0.78 -4.03 -26.62
CA LYS A 291 0.57 -3.84 -28.07
C LYS A 291 -0.81 -3.26 -28.43
N LYS A 292 -1.78 -3.31 -27.53
CA LYS A 292 -3.19 -2.93 -27.78
C LYS A 292 -3.64 -1.71 -26.98
N THR A 293 -3.10 -1.53 -25.78
CA THR A 293 -3.41 -0.42 -24.87
C THR A 293 -2.26 -0.20 -23.91
N SER A 294 -2.10 1.02 -23.39
CA SER A 294 -1.22 1.25 -22.25
C SER A 294 -1.72 0.45 -21.04
N VAL A 295 -0.80 -0.06 -20.22
CA VAL A 295 -1.10 -0.69 -18.94
C VAL A 295 -0.51 0.18 -17.83
N ASN A 296 -1.35 0.57 -16.88
CA ASN A 296 -0.98 1.46 -15.78
C ASN A 296 -0.60 0.67 -14.52
N TYR A 297 -1.27 -0.46 -14.28
CA TYR A 297 -1.13 -1.26 -13.06
C TYR A 297 -1.70 -2.67 -13.27
N LEU A 298 -1.04 -3.68 -12.70
CA LEU A 298 -1.53 -5.04 -12.58
C LEU A 298 -1.36 -5.50 -11.12
N ALA A 299 -2.45 -5.89 -10.46
CA ALA A 299 -2.42 -6.62 -9.20
C ALA A 299 -2.96 -8.03 -9.38
N ILE A 300 -2.23 -9.00 -8.84
CA ILE A 300 -2.61 -10.40 -8.78
C ILE A 300 -2.41 -10.88 -7.34
N ASN A 301 -3.44 -11.52 -6.79
CA ASN A 301 -3.41 -12.19 -5.52
C ASN A 301 -3.69 -13.68 -5.72
N VAL A 302 -2.77 -14.52 -5.26
CA VAL A 302 -2.86 -15.97 -5.31
C VAL A 302 -3.15 -16.50 -3.91
N THR A 303 -4.29 -17.16 -3.72
CA THR A 303 -4.69 -17.73 -2.44
C THR A 303 -4.63 -19.24 -2.50
N LYS A 304 -3.86 -19.85 -1.60
CA LYS A 304 -3.78 -21.30 -1.42
C LYS A 304 -4.84 -21.77 -0.43
N HIS A 305 -5.67 -22.72 -0.84
CA HIS A 305 -6.74 -23.32 -0.04
C HIS A 305 -6.45 -24.81 0.18
N ARG A 306 -6.45 -25.24 1.44
CA ARG A 306 -6.56 -26.67 1.79
C ARG A 306 -8.04 -27.06 1.78
N LYS A 307 -8.48 -27.75 0.73
CA LYS A 307 -9.79 -28.41 0.71
C LYS A 307 -9.54 -29.92 0.81
N GLY A 308 -9.67 -30.49 2.01
CA GLY A 308 -9.73 -31.92 2.33
C GLY A 308 -8.92 -32.90 1.47
N GLY A 309 -7.89 -33.52 2.06
CA GLY A 309 -6.95 -34.44 1.37
C GLY A 309 -5.60 -33.78 1.07
N GLU A 310 -4.73 -34.47 0.32
CA GLU A 310 -3.37 -33.99 -0.04
C GLU A 310 -3.36 -32.91 -1.14
N ARG A 311 -4.49 -32.64 -1.81
CA ARG A 311 -4.54 -31.73 -2.96
C ARG A 311 -4.79 -30.28 -2.54
N MET A 312 -3.96 -29.38 -3.06
CA MET A 312 -4.05 -27.94 -2.83
C MET A 312 -4.86 -27.27 -3.94
N LYS A 313 -5.78 -26.37 -3.59
CA LYS A 313 -6.52 -25.56 -4.54
C LYS A 313 -6.02 -24.12 -4.50
N TYR A 314 -5.71 -23.55 -5.65
CA TYR A 314 -5.25 -22.17 -5.82
C TYR A 314 -6.37 -21.33 -6.43
N SER A 315 -6.66 -20.19 -5.82
CA SER A 315 -7.54 -19.17 -6.39
C SER A 315 -6.69 -17.96 -6.77
N VAL A 316 -6.85 -17.45 -7.99
CA VAL A 316 -6.17 -16.27 -8.48
C VAL A 316 -7.20 -15.18 -8.70
N HIS A 317 -7.01 -14.05 -8.03
CA HIS A 317 -7.84 -12.86 -8.15
C HIS A 317 -6.97 -11.70 -8.59
N GLY A 318 -7.44 -10.88 -9.51
CA GLY A 318 -6.63 -9.76 -9.95
C GLY A 318 -7.38 -8.71 -10.72
N ARG A 319 -6.69 -7.59 -10.89
CA ARG A 319 -7.16 -6.41 -11.59
C ARG A 319 -6.04 -5.85 -12.43
N ILE A 320 -6.37 -5.48 -13.66
CA ILE A 320 -5.49 -4.71 -14.53
C ILE A 320 -6.16 -3.38 -14.88
N GLU A 321 -5.38 -2.31 -14.76
CA GLU A 321 -5.75 -0.98 -15.20
C GLU A 321 -5.03 -0.66 -16.49
N THR A 322 -5.79 -0.22 -17.48
CA THR A 322 -5.28 0.13 -18.80
C THR A 322 -5.74 1.53 -19.21
N GLY A 323 -5.14 2.10 -20.25
CA GLY A 323 -5.65 3.31 -20.89
C GLY A 323 -7.08 3.20 -21.45
N LYS A 324 -7.68 2.01 -21.45
CA LYS A 324 -9.06 1.74 -21.93
C LYS A 324 -10.02 1.32 -20.81
N GLY A 325 -9.57 1.40 -19.56
CA GLY A 325 -10.36 1.13 -18.36
C GLY A 325 -9.82 -0.03 -17.52
N SER A 326 -10.59 -0.33 -16.47
CA SER A 326 -10.32 -1.36 -15.47
C SER A 326 -10.93 -2.70 -15.87
N PHE A 327 -10.18 -3.78 -15.67
CA PHE A 327 -10.62 -5.16 -15.89
C PHE A 327 -10.30 -6.02 -14.68
N HIS A 328 -11.19 -6.95 -14.35
CA HIS A 328 -11.12 -7.78 -13.16
C HIS A 328 -11.37 -9.23 -13.53
N ALA A 329 -10.54 -10.12 -13.02
CA ALA A 329 -10.76 -11.55 -13.18
C ALA A 329 -10.50 -12.30 -11.88
N ASN A 330 -11.14 -13.45 -11.81
CA ASN A 330 -10.98 -14.44 -10.78
C ASN A 330 -11.09 -15.82 -11.43
N ASP A 331 -10.22 -16.72 -11.02
CA ASP A 331 -10.19 -18.10 -11.47
C ASP A 331 -9.59 -19.01 -10.39
N TYR A 332 -9.76 -20.32 -10.53
CA TYR A 332 -9.18 -21.28 -9.60
C TYR A 332 -8.76 -22.56 -10.31
N GLU A 333 -7.72 -23.21 -9.79
CA GLU A 333 -7.25 -24.52 -10.23
C GLU A 333 -6.57 -25.30 -9.10
N TRP A 334 -6.28 -26.58 -9.33
CA TRP A 334 -5.50 -27.42 -8.42
C TRP A 334 -3.98 -27.21 -8.52
N ASP A 335 -3.57 -26.22 -9.30
CA ASP A 335 -2.17 -25.87 -9.58
C ASP A 335 -2.06 -24.36 -9.77
N SER A 336 -1.06 -23.75 -9.14
CA SER A 336 -0.82 -22.30 -9.14
C SER A 336 -0.59 -21.75 -10.55
N THR A 337 0.19 -22.46 -11.37
CA THR A 337 0.48 -22.08 -12.75
C THR A 337 -0.76 -22.21 -13.65
N LYS A 338 -1.55 -23.27 -13.49
CA LYS A 338 -2.81 -23.44 -14.25
C LYS A 338 -3.83 -22.37 -13.87
N ALA A 339 -3.95 -22.04 -12.58
CA ALA A 339 -4.85 -21.00 -12.09
C ALA A 339 -4.45 -19.64 -12.69
N MET A 340 -3.15 -19.32 -12.68
CA MET A 340 -2.60 -18.11 -13.27
C MET A 340 -2.87 -18.04 -14.78
N LYS A 341 -2.67 -19.15 -15.50
CA LYS A 341 -2.93 -19.22 -16.95
C LYS A 341 -4.38 -18.87 -17.28
N LYS A 342 -5.34 -19.46 -16.56
CA LYS A 342 -6.77 -19.18 -16.75
C LYS A 342 -7.10 -17.72 -16.46
N PHE A 343 -6.62 -17.20 -15.33
CA PHE A 343 -6.81 -15.81 -14.94
C PHE A 343 -6.31 -14.83 -16.02
N LEU A 344 -5.07 -14.99 -16.47
CA LEU A 344 -4.47 -14.13 -17.50
C LEU A 344 -5.25 -14.20 -18.82
N GLY A 345 -5.65 -15.39 -19.26
CA GLY A 345 -6.46 -15.56 -20.47
C GLY A 345 -7.83 -14.90 -20.38
N LYS A 346 -8.45 -14.89 -19.19
CA LYS A 346 -9.72 -14.18 -18.96
C LYS A 346 -9.55 -12.67 -19.07
N ILE A 347 -8.48 -12.12 -18.48
CA ILE A 347 -8.12 -10.71 -18.60
C ILE A 347 -7.88 -10.30 -20.05
N GLU A 348 -7.04 -11.05 -20.79
CA GLU A 348 -6.73 -10.76 -22.20
C GLU A 348 -8.02 -10.67 -23.03
N ARG A 349 -8.91 -11.65 -22.88
CA ARG A 349 -10.19 -11.72 -23.61
C ARG A 349 -11.14 -10.57 -23.27
N GLU A 350 -11.23 -10.19 -21.99
CA GLU A 350 -12.07 -9.05 -21.59
C GLU A 350 -11.58 -7.72 -22.20
N ILE A 351 -10.27 -7.52 -22.24
CA ILE A 351 -9.66 -6.35 -22.88
C ILE A 351 -9.96 -6.35 -24.38
N GLU A 352 -9.77 -7.48 -25.05
CA GLU A 352 -10.05 -7.63 -26.48
C GLU A 352 -11.51 -7.33 -26.83
N ASN A 353 -12.45 -7.89 -26.08
CA ASN A 353 -13.88 -7.66 -26.28
C ASN A 353 -14.25 -6.18 -26.16
N LYS A 354 -13.62 -5.45 -25.22
CA LYS A 354 -13.89 -4.02 -25.01
C LYS A 354 -13.25 -3.15 -26.09
N LEU A 355 -12.08 -3.53 -26.59
CA LEU A 355 -11.42 -2.88 -27.72
C LEU A 355 -12.22 -3.04 -29.02
N GLY A 356 -12.67 -4.26 -29.33
CA GLY A 356 -13.46 -4.54 -30.54
C GLY A 356 -14.80 -3.80 -30.61
N ARG A 357 -15.45 -3.58 -29.46
CA ARG A 357 -16.68 -2.77 -29.37
C ARG A 357 -16.46 -1.27 -29.57
N SER A 358 -15.25 -0.77 -29.27
CA SER A 358 -14.91 0.65 -29.38
C SER A 358 -14.59 1.06 -30.82
N SER A 359 -13.95 0.18 -31.61
CA SER A 359 -13.66 0.38 -33.04
C SER A 359 -14.93 0.32 -33.91
N PHE A 360 -15.94 -0.46 -33.52
CA PHE A 360 -17.23 -0.53 -34.23
C PHE A 360 -18.06 0.77 -34.12
N ARG A 361 -17.94 1.52 -33.01
CA ARG A 361 -18.66 2.79 -32.83
C ARG A 361 -18.05 3.96 -33.61
N LEU A 362 -16.76 3.92 -33.92
CA LEU A 362 -16.05 4.95 -34.70
C LEU A 362 -16.27 4.82 -36.21
N ARG A 363 -16.67 3.65 -36.72
CA ARG A 363 -17.00 3.42 -38.14
C ARG A 363 -18.45 3.77 -38.53
N ARG A 364 -19.28 4.20 -37.57
CA ARG A 364 -20.70 4.52 -37.77
C ARG A 364 -21.05 6.00 -37.57
N LYS A 365 -20.05 6.89 -37.55
CA LYS A 365 -20.26 8.33 -37.53
C LYS A 365 -19.74 8.95 -38.82
#